data_AF-A0A7C1SY43-F1
#
_entry.id   AF-A0A7C1SY43-F1
#
_cell.length_a   1.000
_cell.length_b   1.000
_cell.length_c   1.000
_cell.angle_alpha   90.00
_cell.angle_beta   90.00
_cell.angle_gamma   90.00
#
_symmetry.space_group_name_H-M   'P 1'
#
loop_
_entity.id
_entity.type
_entity.pdbx_description
1 polymer ?
#
loop_
_entity_poly.entity_id
_entity_poly.type
_entity_poly.pdbx_seq_one_letter_code
_entity_poly.pdbx_strand_id
1 'polypeptide(L)'
;MSPPLFNPAGGGGSLQFIERITVAGAAVNSVLFNTGINGDLDRFYKLIFRVFKAATLTELLIQPNSIATNQVSRRVTQQSSTTTFAFSAVEQPVAAGFAGGELFYDALTGRVRSYRVASYLQTQAVPTQAGQFNRSFSGSWNDTITNITSFLLKAQDASLGIGIGSEFSLFRLLT
;
A
#
# COMPACT_ATOMS: atom_id res chain seq x y z
N MET A 1 -4.91 16.66 -20.15
CA MET A 1 -3.60 16.71 -19.47
C MET A 1 -3.46 15.43 -18.67
N SER A 2 -2.59 14.51 -19.10
CA SER A 2 -2.34 13.27 -18.36
C SER A 2 -1.57 13.58 -17.07
N PRO A 3 -1.89 12.94 -15.93
CA PRO A 3 -1.11 13.12 -14.72
C PRO A 3 0.34 12.66 -14.98
N PRO A 4 1.35 13.33 -14.41
CA PRO A 4 2.73 12.90 -14.57
C PRO A 4 2.89 11.48 -14.05
N LEU A 5 3.31 10.59 -14.95
CA LEU A 5 3.82 9.28 -14.58
C LEU A 5 5.08 9.53 -13.75
N PHE A 6 5.05 9.13 -12.48
CA PHE A 6 6.27 9.04 -11.69
C PHE A 6 7.15 8.02 -12.38
N ASN A 7 8.17 8.50 -13.08
CA ASN A 7 9.22 7.68 -13.63
C ASN A 7 10.36 7.64 -12.60
N PRO A 8 10.54 6.56 -11.83
CA PRO A 8 11.76 6.41 -11.04
C PRO A 8 13.01 6.27 -11.93
N ALA A 9 12.87 6.11 -13.25
CA ALA A 9 13.98 5.95 -14.19
C ALA A 9 14.63 7.28 -14.59
N GLY A 10 15.12 8.01 -13.59
CA GLY A 10 16.20 8.99 -13.73
C GLY A 10 17.56 8.46 -13.26
N GLY A 11 17.61 7.29 -12.61
CA GLY A 11 18.84 6.61 -12.19
C GLY A 11 18.54 5.14 -11.96
N GLY A 12 19.33 4.26 -12.57
CA GLY A 12 19.18 2.80 -12.52
C GLY A 12 19.51 2.22 -11.14
N GLY A 13 18.73 2.57 -10.13
CA GLY A 13 18.86 2.04 -8.79
C GLY A 13 18.39 0.58 -8.72
N SER A 14 19.25 -0.30 -8.21
CA SER A 14 18.82 -1.67 -7.88
C SER A 14 17.98 -1.65 -6.61
N LEU A 15 16.94 -2.49 -6.55
CA LEU A 15 16.20 -2.70 -5.31
C LEU A 15 17.03 -3.57 -4.37
N GLN A 16 17.35 -3.05 -3.20
CA GLN A 16 17.96 -3.83 -2.12
C GLN A 16 16.86 -4.32 -1.17
N PHE A 17 16.85 -5.63 -0.93
CA PHE A 17 15.99 -6.25 0.07
C PHE A 17 16.36 -5.78 1.48
N ILE A 18 15.35 -5.42 2.27
CA ILE A 18 15.51 -5.08 3.69
C ILE A 18 15.04 -6.25 4.54
N GLU A 19 13.74 -6.57 4.44
CA GLU A 19 13.10 -7.51 5.34
C GLU A 19 11.87 -8.16 4.67
N ARG A 20 11.57 -9.40 5.07
CA ARG A 20 10.33 -10.10 4.76
C ARG A 20 9.68 -10.56 6.04
N ILE A 21 8.39 -10.27 6.18
CA ILE A 21 7.56 -10.75 7.29
C ILE A 21 6.44 -11.60 6.72
N THR A 22 6.29 -12.80 7.30
CA THR A 22 5.17 -13.72 7.02
C THR A 22 4.35 -13.88 8.28
N VAL A 23 3.03 -13.68 8.17
CA VAL A 23 2.10 -13.91 9.28
C VAL A 23 1.92 -15.41 9.46
N ALA A 24 2.48 -15.94 10.54
CA ALA A 24 2.47 -17.36 10.88
C ALA A 24 1.75 -17.63 12.21
N GLY A 25 1.19 -18.83 12.35
CA GLY A 25 0.55 -19.31 13.57
C GLY A 25 -0.87 -18.78 13.80
N ALA A 26 -1.02 -17.46 13.91
CA ALA A 26 -2.30 -16.80 14.17
C ALA A 26 -2.45 -15.52 13.34
N ALA A 27 -3.69 -15.07 13.18
CA ALA A 27 -3.95 -13.74 12.62
C ALA A 27 -3.41 -12.65 13.53
N VAL A 28 -2.90 -11.56 12.94
CA VAL A 28 -2.33 -10.42 13.67
C VAL A 28 -3.00 -9.13 13.26
N ASN A 29 -3.00 -8.12 14.13
CA ASN A 29 -3.60 -6.82 13.79
C ASN A 29 -2.63 -5.85 13.11
N SER A 30 -1.34 -6.16 13.17
CA SER A 30 -0.31 -5.34 12.58
C SER A 30 0.97 -6.11 12.29
N VAL A 31 1.75 -5.57 11.38
CA VAL A 31 3.10 -5.99 11.02
C VAL A 31 4.00 -4.75 11.07
N LEU A 32 5.13 -4.82 11.75
CA LEU A 32 6.06 -3.72 11.91
C LEU A 32 7.38 -4.04 11.21
N PHE A 33 7.77 -3.18 10.29
CA PHE A 33 9.15 -3.09 9.81
C PHE A 33 9.88 -2.02 10.58
N ASN A 34 10.95 -2.36 11.28
CA ASN A 34 11.76 -1.41 12.06
C ASN A 34 13.27 -1.68 11.95
N THR A 35 13.68 -2.62 11.08
CA THR A 35 15.07 -2.99 10.88
C THR A 35 15.54 -2.50 9.52
N GLY A 36 16.73 -1.87 9.47
CA GLY A 36 17.35 -1.45 8.21
C GLY A 36 16.63 -0.31 7.48
N ILE A 37 15.80 0.46 8.19
CA ILE A 37 15.10 1.64 7.67
C ILE A 37 15.81 2.90 8.21
N ASN A 38 16.29 3.74 7.30
CA ASN A 38 16.79 5.07 7.59
C ASN A 38 16.36 6.05 6.48
N GLY A 39 15.24 6.75 6.67
CA GLY A 39 14.68 7.69 5.70
C GLY A 39 15.54 8.92 5.40
N ASP A 40 16.54 9.25 6.23
CA ASP A 40 17.51 10.32 5.94
C ASP A 40 18.52 9.88 4.87
N LEU A 41 18.88 8.60 4.85
CA LEU A 41 19.85 8.04 3.90
C LEU A 41 19.17 7.37 2.70
N ASP A 42 18.06 6.68 2.93
CA ASP A 42 17.32 5.97 1.92
C ASP A 42 16.16 6.84 1.41
N ARG A 43 16.22 7.22 0.14
CA ARG A 43 15.20 8.10 -0.43
C ARG A 43 13.89 7.37 -0.74
N PHE A 44 13.95 6.13 -1.22
CA PHE A 44 12.78 5.42 -1.71
C PHE A 44 12.67 4.03 -1.12
N TYR A 45 11.46 3.70 -0.68
CA TYR A 45 11.09 2.37 -0.25
C TYR A 45 10.01 1.78 -1.16
N LYS A 46 10.11 0.47 -1.42
CA LYS A 46 9.10 -0.31 -2.10
C LYS A 46 8.62 -1.42 -1.18
N LEU A 47 7.32 -1.45 -0.90
CA LEU A 47 6.66 -2.55 -0.22
C LEU A 47 5.91 -3.40 -1.24
N ILE A 48 6.18 -4.69 -1.25
CA ILE A 48 5.41 -5.70 -1.98
C ILE A 48 4.67 -6.53 -0.94
N PHE A 49 3.36 -6.70 -1.12
CA PHE A 49 2.56 -7.43 -0.14
C PHE A 49 1.54 -8.34 -0.80
N ARG A 50 1.23 -9.43 -0.09
CA ARG A 50 0.11 -10.32 -0.35
C ARG A 50 -0.63 -10.51 0.97
N VAL A 51 -1.90 -10.13 1.01
CA VAL A 51 -2.68 -10.16 2.25
C VAL A 51 -3.83 -11.14 2.12
N PHE A 52 -3.82 -12.14 2.99
CA PHE A 52 -4.99 -12.97 3.27
C PHE A 52 -5.81 -12.31 4.37
N LYS A 53 -7.13 -12.42 4.27
CA LYS A 53 -8.02 -11.84 5.27
C LYS A 53 -8.25 -12.84 6.40
N ALA A 54 -8.10 -12.41 7.64
CA ALA A 54 -8.54 -13.22 8.79
C ALA A 54 -10.08 -13.16 8.93
N ALA A 55 -10.66 -11.97 8.72
CA ALA A 55 -12.11 -11.73 8.71
C ALA A 55 -12.52 -10.73 7.61
N THR A 56 -13.52 -9.87 7.84
CA THR A 56 -14.03 -8.85 6.89
C THR A 56 -13.08 -7.68 6.65
N LEU A 57 -11.76 -7.87 6.74
CA LEU A 57 -10.74 -6.84 6.56
C LEU A 57 -11.05 -5.99 5.30
N THR A 58 -11.24 -4.67 5.50
CA THR A 58 -11.73 -3.65 4.53
C THR A 58 -10.67 -2.65 4.03
N GLU A 59 -9.71 -2.26 4.88
CA GLU A 59 -8.43 -1.72 4.43
C GLU A 59 -7.19 -2.16 5.27
N LEU A 60 -6.00 -2.17 4.67
CA LEU A 60 -4.71 -2.24 5.38
C LEU A 60 -4.12 -0.83 5.38
N LEU A 61 -3.87 -0.27 6.55
CA LEU A 61 -3.28 1.04 6.75
C LEU A 61 -1.76 0.96 6.83
N ILE A 62 -1.10 2.02 6.36
CA ILE A 62 0.35 2.17 6.48
C ILE A 62 0.66 3.40 7.33
N GLN A 63 1.53 3.23 8.31
CA GLN A 63 1.91 4.27 9.25
C GLN A 63 3.45 4.29 9.41
N PRO A 64 4.16 5.21 8.72
CA PRO A 64 5.55 5.49 9.04
C PRO A 64 5.66 5.96 10.49
N ASN A 65 6.63 5.42 11.22
CA ASN A 65 6.85 5.72 12.65
C ASN A 65 5.61 5.53 13.55
N SER A 66 4.65 4.68 13.13
CA SER A 66 3.38 4.46 13.82
C SER A 66 2.51 5.72 14.02
N ILE A 67 2.75 6.77 13.24
CA ILE A 67 2.01 8.03 13.36
C ILE A 67 0.61 7.86 12.73
N ALA A 68 -0.46 8.18 13.46
CA ALA A 68 -1.84 7.95 12.99
C ALA A 68 -2.53 9.21 12.42
N THR A 69 -2.02 10.41 12.72
CA THR A 69 -2.77 11.68 12.60
C THR A 69 -2.32 12.61 11.47
N ASN A 70 -1.22 12.32 10.76
CA ASN A 70 -0.61 13.22 9.77
C ASN A 70 -0.60 12.63 8.34
N GLN A 71 -1.70 11.98 7.94
CA GLN A 71 -1.83 11.35 6.62
C GLN A 71 -2.86 12.10 5.78
N VAL A 72 -2.47 12.63 4.62
CA VAL A 72 -3.42 13.10 3.60
C VAL A 72 -3.24 12.22 2.38
N SER A 73 -4.10 11.20 2.25
CA SER A 73 -4.10 10.36 1.04
C SER A 73 -5.31 10.66 0.16
N ARG A 74 -5.06 10.79 -1.14
CA ARG A 74 -6.08 10.89 -2.18
C ARG A 74 -6.24 9.54 -2.86
N ARG A 75 -7.29 8.82 -2.49
CA ARG A 75 -7.66 7.57 -3.15
C ARG A 75 -8.30 7.86 -4.50
N VAL A 76 -7.84 7.24 -5.59
CA VAL A 76 -8.52 7.28 -6.89
C VAL A 76 -9.01 5.87 -7.21
N THR A 77 -10.32 5.69 -7.18
CA THR A 77 -10.93 4.41 -7.59
C THR A 77 -11.32 4.51 -9.06
N GLN A 78 -10.77 3.63 -9.90
CA GLN A 78 -11.20 3.46 -11.28
C GLN A 78 -11.99 2.17 -11.40
N GLN A 79 -13.29 2.31 -11.64
CA GLN A 79 -14.17 1.17 -11.92
C GLN A 79 -14.43 1.14 -13.43
N SER A 80 -14.15 -0.01 -14.05
CA SER A 80 -14.57 -0.30 -15.42
C SER A 80 -15.71 -1.30 -15.38
N SER A 81 -16.92 -0.85 -15.71
CA SER A 81 -18.01 -1.72 -16.15
C SER A 81 -18.10 -1.66 -17.69
N THR A 82 -18.85 -2.58 -18.29
CA THR A 82 -19.03 -2.65 -19.76
C THR A 82 -19.55 -1.36 -20.41
N THR A 83 -20.08 -0.40 -19.64
CA THR A 83 -20.73 0.81 -20.17
C THR A 83 -20.35 2.12 -19.47
N THR A 84 -19.55 2.11 -18.40
CA THR A 84 -19.30 3.34 -17.62
C THR A 84 -17.95 3.34 -16.92
N PHE A 85 -17.18 4.42 -17.12
CA PHE A 85 -15.98 4.73 -16.34
C PHE A 85 -16.33 5.71 -15.23
N ALA A 86 -16.20 5.27 -13.98
CA ALA A 86 -16.40 6.12 -12.81
C ALA A 86 -15.06 6.43 -12.13
N PHE A 87 -14.85 7.70 -11.83
CA PHE A 87 -13.74 8.19 -11.00
C PHE A 87 -14.30 8.76 -9.71
N SER A 88 -13.77 8.32 -8.58
CA SER A 88 -14.06 8.92 -7.27
C SER A 88 -12.76 9.22 -6.54
N ALA A 89 -12.68 10.42 -5.96
CA ALA A 89 -11.58 10.89 -5.13
C ALA A 89 -12.09 11.22 -3.74
N VAL A 90 -11.55 10.54 -2.72
CA VAL A 90 -11.91 10.76 -1.31
C VAL A 90 -10.62 10.85 -0.50
N GLU A 91 -10.55 11.78 0.44
CA GLU A 91 -9.49 11.85 1.43
C GLU A 91 -9.65 10.73 2.45
N GLN A 92 -8.63 9.87 2.58
CA GLN A 92 -8.64 8.71 3.47
C GLN A 92 -7.23 8.49 4.03
N PRO A 93 -7.06 7.69 5.10
CA PRO A 93 -5.76 7.18 5.53
C PRO A 93 -5.02 6.46 4.38
N VAL A 94 -3.68 6.45 4.42
CA VAL A 94 -2.88 5.74 3.42
C VAL A 94 -3.13 4.25 3.55
N ALA A 95 -3.60 3.66 2.46
CA ALA A 95 -4.06 2.28 2.41
C ALA A 95 -3.31 1.45 1.37
N ALA A 96 -2.93 0.23 1.75
CA ALA A 96 -2.39 -0.78 0.83
C ALA A 96 -3.49 -1.65 0.18
N GLY A 97 -4.72 -1.66 0.71
CA GLY A 97 -5.78 -2.57 0.24
C GLY A 97 -5.44 -4.06 0.49
N PHE A 98 -6.16 -5.00 -0.16
CA PHE A 98 -5.97 -6.45 0.04
C PHE A 98 -5.92 -7.27 -1.23
N ALA A 99 -5.53 -8.54 -1.03
CA ALA A 99 -5.17 -9.56 -2.00
C ALA A 99 -3.76 -9.40 -2.59
N GLY A 100 -3.19 -8.20 -2.51
CA GLY A 100 -1.80 -7.91 -2.82
C GLY A 100 -1.63 -6.67 -3.67
N GLY A 101 -0.39 -6.21 -3.77
CA GLY A 101 -0.04 -5.00 -4.52
C GLY A 101 1.36 -4.52 -4.22
N GLU A 102 1.66 -3.35 -4.78
CA GLU A 102 2.91 -2.65 -4.55
C GLU A 102 2.62 -1.26 -3.99
N LEU A 103 3.52 -0.79 -3.13
CA LEU A 103 3.52 0.56 -2.63
C LEU A 103 4.93 1.14 -2.70
N PHE A 104 5.01 2.36 -3.20
CA PHE A 104 6.21 3.16 -3.27
C PHE A 104 6.08 4.31 -2.29
N TYR A 105 7.12 4.52 -1.51
CA TYR A 105 7.24 5.60 -0.54
C TYR A 105 8.49 6.42 -0.84
N ASP A 106 8.35 7.72 -0.94
CA ASP A 106 9.44 8.69 -1.05
C ASP A 106 9.62 9.36 0.32
N ALA A 107 10.72 9.03 1.00
CA ALA A 107 11.01 9.51 2.35
C ALA A 107 11.32 11.01 2.38
N LEU A 108 11.87 11.56 1.31
CA LEU A 108 12.18 12.98 1.21
C LEU A 108 10.90 13.83 1.11
N THR A 109 9.93 13.37 0.32
CA THR A 109 8.71 14.15 0.05
C THR A 109 7.49 13.68 0.84
N GLY A 110 7.63 12.62 1.64
CA GLY A 110 6.52 11.93 2.30
C GLY A 110 5.51 11.33 1.33
N ARG A 111 5.77 11.30 0.01
CA ARG A 111 4.79 10.88 -0.98
C ARG A 111 4.66 9.37 -1.02
N VAL A 112 3.41 8.92 -1.07
CA VAL A 112 3.06 7.51 -1.16
C VAL A 112 2.28 7.26 -2.45
N ARG A 113 2.65 6.22 -3.17
CA ARG A 113 1.88 5.73 -4.31
C ARG A 113 1.69 4.23 -4.17
N SER A 114 0.45 3.78 -4.06
CA SER A 114 0.13 2.37 -4.20
C SER A 114 -0.40 2.07 -5.59
N TYR A 115 0.14 1.03 -6.19
CA TYR A 115 -0.38 0.44 -7.41
C TYR A 115 -0.91 -0.94 -7.10
N ARG A 116 -2.19 -1.15 -7.41
CA ARG A 116 -2.84 -2.46 -7.35
C ARG A 116 -3.04 -2.98 -8.76
N VAL A 117 -2.60 -4.21 -9.01
CA VAL A 117 -3.18 -5.03 -10.08
C VAL A 117 -4.22 -5.90 -9.42
N ALA A 118 -5.49 -5.66 -9.72
CA ALA A 118 -6.55 -6.50 -9.22
C ALA A 118 -7.48 -6.96 -10.31
N SER A 119 -7.07 -8.07 -10.90
CA SER A 119 -7.98 -9.01 -11.51
C SER A 119 -8.71 -9.78 -10.40
N TYR A 120 -9.82 -9.23 -9.90
CA TYR A 120 -10.86 -10.05 -9.28
C TYR A 120 -11.95 -10.27 -10.32
N LEU A 121 -11.98 -11.49 -10.87
CA LEU A 121 -13.23 -12.09 -11.31
C LEU A 121 -14.08 -12.26 -10.05
N GLN A 122 -14.97 -11.31 -9.80
CA GLN A 122 -15.97 -11.49 -8.77
C GLN A 122 -16.92 -12.56 -9.31
N THR A 123 -16.74 -13.82 -8.91
CA THR A 123 -17.75 -14.87 -9.07
C THR A 123 -18.89 -14.54 -8.09
N GLN A 124 -19.62 -13.45 -8.34
CA GLN A 124 -20.99 -13.37 -7.83
C GLN A 124 -21.78 -14.46 -8.55
N ALA A 125 -22.75 -15.04 -7.85
CA ALA A 125 -23.68 -16.05 -8.37
C ALA A 125 -24.60 -15.54 -9.52
N VAL A 126 -24.22 -14.45 -10.20
CA VAL A 126 -24.89 -13.86 -11.35
C VAL A 126 -23.84 -13.63 -12.45
N PRO A 127 -23.83 -14.41 -13.55
CA PRO A 127 -22.73 -14.43 -14.53
C PRO A 127 -22.58 -13.20 -15.44
N THR A 128 -23.28 -12.10 -15.21
CA THR A 128 -23.43 -11.03 -16.23
C THR A 128 -22.56 -9.78 -16.03
N GLN A 129 -21.79 -9.65 -14.94
CA GLN A 129 -20.92 -8.49 -14.75
C GLN A 129 -19.54 -8.85 -14.19
N ALA A 130 -18.62 -9.25 -15.06
CA ALA A 130 -17.19 -9.24 -14.77
C ALA A 130 -16.69 -7.77 -14.73
N GLY A 131 -16.82 -7.10 -13.59
CA GLY A 131 -16.24 -5.78 -13.38
C GLY A 131 -14.75 -5.86 -13.02
N GLN A 132 -13.88 -5.22 -13.80
CA GLN A 132 -12.47 -5.06 -13.42
C GLN A 132 -12.33 -3.81 -12.52
N PHE A 133 -11.76 -3.99 -11.33
CA PHE A 133 -11.59 -2.91 -10.35
C PHE A 133 -10.10 -2.60 -10.15
N ASN A 134 -9.62 -1.58 -10.85
CA ASN A 134 -8.29 -1.02 -10.61
C ASN A 134 -8.39 0.07 -9.54
N ARG A 135 -7.70 -0.14 -8.42
CA ARG A 135 -7.63 0.84 -7.33
C ARG A 135 -6.22 1.38 -7.26
N SER A 136 -6.07 2.68 -7.43
CA SER A 136 -4.78 3.35 -7.29
C SER A 136 -4.89 4.36 -6.15
N PHE A 137 -3.90 4.36 -5.27
CA PHE A 137 -3.86 5.30 -4.16
C PHE A 137 -2.65 6.19 -4.36
N SER A 138 -2.84 7.49 -4.21
CA SER A 138 -1.75 8.46 -4.17
C SER A 138 -1.97 9.34 -2.96
N GLY A 139 -1.01 9.36 -2.04
CA GLY A 139 -1.09 10.20 -0.87
C GLY A 139 0.22 10.91 -0.58
N SER A 140 0.17 11.77 0.41
CA SER A 140 1.34 12.33 1.06
C SER A 140 1.19 12.19 2.56
N TRP A 141 2.29 11.83 3.18
CA TRP A 141 2.51 12.04 4.59
C TRP A 141 2.92 13.49 4.80
N ASN A 142 2.29 14.18 5.76
CA ASN A 142 2.56 15.59 6.00
C ASN A 142 3.77 15.83 6.92
N ASP A 143 4.17 14.81 7.70
CA ASP A 143 5.42 14.88 8.46
C ASP A 143 6.60 14.47 7.58
N THR A 144 7.30 15.46 7.05
CA THR A 144 8.52 15.29 6.24
C THR A 144 9.79 15.66 7.01
N ILE A 145 9.68 15.92 8.31
CA ILE A 145 10.79 16.41 9.14
C ILE A 145 11.35 15.28 10.00
N THR A 146 10.50 14.37 10.47
CA THR A 146 10.93 13.23 11.25
C THR A 146 11.54 12.16 10.35
N ASN A 147 12.78 11.76 10.63
CA ASN A 147 13.40 10.62 9.94
C ASN A 147 12.52 9.38 10.06
N ILE A 148 12.25 8.72 8.94
CA ILE A 148 11.50 7.46 8.91
C ILE A 148 12.41 6.33 9.36
N THR A 149 12.03 5.67 10.45
CA THR A 149 12.77 4.54 11.04
C THR A 149 11.94 3.27 11.10
N SER A 150 10.64 3.36 10.79
CA SER A 150 9.76 2.20 10.73
C SER A 150 8.56 2.38 9.82
N PHE A 151 7.99 1.28 9.37
CA PHE A 151 6.67 1.20 8.73
C PHE A 151 5.79 0.19 9.47
N LEU A 152 4.69 0.69 10.04
CA LEU A 152 3.64 -0.14 10.61
C LEU A 152 2.54 -0.37 9.58
N LEU A 153 2.31 -1.63 9.24
CA LEU A 153 1.15 -2.09 8.49
C LEU A 153 0.09 -2.51 9.48
N LYS A 154 -1.09 -1.90 9.45
CA LYS A 154 -2.14 -2.15 10.44
C LYS A 154 -3.47 -2.47 9.77
N ALA A 155 -4.19 -3.46 10.27
CA ALA A 155 -5.58 -3.63 9.91
C ALA A 155 -6.37 -2.34 10.24
N GLN A 156 -7.18 -1.85 9.31
CA GLN A 156 -8.01 -0.65 9.55
C GLN A 156 -8.89 -0.82 10.80
N ASP A 157 -9.38 -2.05 11.00
CA ASP A 157 -10.12 -2.46 12.19
C ASP A 157 -9.34 -3.59 12.87
N ALA A 158 -9.02 -3.40 14.15
CA ALA A 158 -8.30 -4.36 14.97
C ALA A 158 -9.09 -5.66 15.25
N SER A 159 -10.39 -5.68 14.96
CA SER A 159 -11.21 -6.89 15.02
C SER A 159 -11.09 -7.76 13.75
N LEU A 160 -10.54 -7.23 12.66
CA LEU A 160 -10.64 -7.85 11.33
C LEU A 160 -9.38 -8.58 10.83
N GLY A 161 -8.22 -8.34 11.46
CA GLY A 161 -7.00 -9.15 11.38
C GLY A 161 -6.36 -9.37 9.99
N ILE A 162 -5.04 -9.32 9.95
CA ILE A 162 -4.20 -9.82 8.86
C ILE A 162 -4.12 -11.35 9.01
N GLY A 163 -4.59 -12.08 7.99
CA GLY A 163 -4.70 -13.53 8.01
C GLY A 163 -3.37 -14.25 7.89
N ILE A 164 -3.35 -15.50 8.36
CA ILE A 164 -2.21 -16.42 8.27
C ILE A 164 -1.83 -16.61 6.79
N GLY A 165 -0.52 -16.67 6.52
CA GLY A 165 0.04 -16.77 5.18
C GLY A 165 0.15 -15.43 4.45
N SER A 166 -0.23 -14.31 5.07
CA SER A 166 0.05 -12.98 4.52
C SER A 166 1.56 -12.74 4.51
N GLU A 167 2.06 -12.11 3.45
CA GLU A 167 3.47 -11.87 3.22
C GLU A 167 3.70 -10.40 2.88
N PHE A 168 4.76 -9.84 3.45
CA PHE A 168 5.17 -8.47 3.25
C PHE A 168 6.68 -8.46 3.02
N SER A 169 7.13 -7.82 1.94
CA SER A 169 8.55 -7.68 1.61
C SER A 169 8.88 -6.22 1.38
N LEU A 170 9.82 -5.69 2.15
CA LEU A 170 10.28 -4.32 2.07
C LEU A 170 11.64 -4.26 1.36
N PHE A 171 11.75 -3.29 0.46
CA PHE A 171 12.95 -2.99 -0.29
C PHE A 171 13.25 -1.50 -0.20
N ARG A 172 14.52 -1.13 -0.31
CA ARG A 172 14.94 0.24 -0.63
C ARG A 172 15.50 0.32 -2.03
N LEU A 173 15.38 1.49 -2.65
CA LEU A 173 16.08 1.79 -3.89
C LEU A 173 17.48 2.28 -3.55
N LEU A 174 18.51 1.64 -4.11
CA LEU A 174 19.86 2.19 -4.10
C LEU A 174 19.90 3.39 -5.04
N THR A 175 20.17 4.58 -4.51
CA THR A 175 20.29 5.82 -5.30
C THR A 175 21.73 6.14 -5.61
#